data_AF-A0AAV8WW14-F1
#
_entry.id   AF-A0AAV8WW14-F1
#
_cell.length_a   1.000
_cell.length_b   1.000
_cell.length_c   1.000
_cell.angle_alpha   90.00
_cell.angle_beta   90.00
_cell.angle_gamma   90.00
#
_symmetry.space_group_name_H-M   'P 1'
#
loop_
_entity.id
_entity.type
_entity.pdbx_description
1 polymer ?
#
loop_
_entity_poly.entity_id
_entity_poly.type
_entity_poly.pdbx_seq_one_letter_code
_entity_poly.pdbx_strand_id
1 'polypeptide(L)'
;MRADDIGLIAKKDPLICKYAYSYVKGRQSKGNLDLVRTNMRRLAKLLQHAQKENAEIKQLIDILRPCHFQLIIAGVNKMAQYNPETENYESPTLAINFGTLVKKCCDLAYVDLLQKKTLMNKGKT
;
A
#
# COMPACT_ATOMS: atom_id res chain seq x y z
N MET A 1 -5.30 14.11 -7.54
CA MET A 1 -5.13 12.75 -8.12
C MET A 1 -6.14 12.58 -9.23
N ARG A 2 -5.75 11.99 -10.37
CA ARG A 2 -6.65 11.81 -11.54
C ARG A 2 -7.90 11.01 -11.14
N ALA A 3 -9.02 11.29 -11.80
CA ALA A 3 -10.28 10.58 -11.59
C ALA A 3 -10.36 9.34 -12.51
N ASP A 4 -9.37 8.46 -12.39
CA ASP A 4 -9.35 7.13 -13.02
C ASP A 4 -9.76 6.05 -11.99
N ASP A 5 -10.03 4.83 -12.46
CA ASP A 5 -10.43 3.71 -11.60
C ASP A 5 -9.42 3.46 -10.48
N ILE A 6 -8.12 3.56 -10.80
CA ILE A 6 -7.03 3.46 -9.81
C ILE A 6 -7.12 4.58 -8.78
N GLY A 7 -7.41 5.80 -9.20
CA GLY A 7 -7.65 6.92 -8.30
C GLY A 7 -8.86 6.71 -7.39
N LEU A 8 -9.91 6.06 -7.89
CA LEU A 8 -11.09 5.71 -7.10
C LEU A 8 -10.77 4.62 -6.06
N ILE A 9 -10.08 3.55 -6.45
CA ILE A 9 -9.61 2.49 -5.54
C ILE A 9 -8.74 3.10 -4.43
N ALA A 10 -7.78 3.94 -4.81
CA ALA A 10 -6.88 4.61 -3.85
C ALA A 10 -7.62 5.48 -2.82
N LYS A 11 -8.69 6.19 -3.24
CA LYS A 11 -9.48 7.04 -2.33
C LYS A 11 -10.44 6.25 -1.45
N LYS A 12 -10.90 5.08 -1.90
CA LYS A 12 -11.83 4.22 -1.15
C LYS A 12 -11.11 3.42 -0.07
N ASP A 13 -9.83 3.12 -0.25
CA ASP A 13 -9.07 2.33 0.72
C ASP A 13 -8.64 3.18 1.95
N PRO A 14 -9.03 2.78 3.18
CA PRO A 14 -8.71 3.55 4.39
C PRO A 14 -7.21 3.63 4.69
N LEU A 15 -6.44 2.56 4.42
CA LEU A 15 -5.02 2.50 4.73
C LEU A 15 -4.20 3.32 3.72
N ILE A 16 -4.58 3.30 2.44
CA ILE A 16 -3.99 4.19 1.41
C ILE A 16 -4.23 5.67 1.75
N CYS A 17 -5.45 6.01 2.17
CA CYS A 17 -5.78 7.37 2.61
C CYS A 17 -4.98 7.78 3.86
N LYS A 18 -4.81 6.86 4.82
CA LYS A 18 -4.00 7.10 6.02
C LYS A 18 -2.52 7.32 5.70
N TYR A 19 -1.98 6.54 4.77
CA TYR A 19 -0.64 6.76 4.23
C TYR A 19 -0.51 8.18 3.66
N ALA A 20 -1.48 8.65 2.86
CA ALA A 20 -1.44 10.00 2.34
C ALA A 20 -1.51 11.06 3.46
N TYR A 21 -2.40 10.84 4.44
CA TYR A 21 -2.58 11.75 5.58
C TYR A 21 -1.31 11.87 6.44
N SER A 22 -0.56 10.78 6.65
CA SER A 22 0.68 10.83 7.45
C SER A 22 1.74 11.77 6.87
N TYR A 23 1.73 11.96 5.55
CA TYR A 23 2.61 12.92 4.86
C TYR A 23 2.07 14.35 4.89
N VAL A 24 0.75 14.52 4.86
CA VAL A 24 0.09 15.84 4.91
C VAL A 24 0.17 16.47 6.30
N LYS A 25 0.17 15.65 7.37
CA LYS A 25 0.32 16.10 8.76
C LYS A 25 1.72 16.67 9.06
N GLY A 26 2.73 16.35 8.24
CA GLY A 26 4.10 16.88 8.37
C GLY A 26 4.32 18.21 7.65
N ARG A 27 5.59 18.57 7.38
CA ARG A 27 5.92 19.74 6.55
C ARG A 27 5.58 19.45 5.08
N GLN A 28 4.66 20.24 4.54
CA GLN A 28 4.24 20.14 3.15
C GLN A 28 5.32 20.72 2.23
N SER A 29 5.82 19.89 1.32
CA SER A 29 6.61 20.33 0.16
C SER A 29 5.93 19.82 -1.11
N LYS A 30 6.05 20.55 -2.22
CA LYS A 30 5.45 20.14 -3.51
C LYS A 30 5.91 18.74 -3.93
N GLY A 31 7.22 18.45 -3.77
CA GLY A 31 7.79 17.13 -4.07
C GLY A 31 7.19 16.00 -3.22
N ASN A 32 6.87 16.27 -1.95
CA ASN A 32 6.22 15.28 -1.09
C ASN A 32 4.81 14.93 -1.60
N LEU A 33 4.06 15.90 -2.12
CA LEU A 33 2.70 15.66 -2.62
C LEU A 33 2.68 14.82 -3.91
N ASP A 34 3.63 15.03 -4.82
CA ASP A 34 3.71 14.25 -6.05
C ASP A 34 4.16 12.81 -5.81
N LEU A 35 5.11 12.63 -4.87
CA LEU A 35 5.49 11.31 -4.38
C LEU A 35 4.29 10.58 -3.75
N VAL A 36 3.54 11.25 -2.87
CA VAL A 36 2.36 10.68 -2.21
C VAL A 36 1.32 10.26 -3.24
N ARG A 37 0.99 11.11 -4.22
CA ARG A 37 0.04 10.77 -5.29
C ARG A 37 0.49 9.55 -6.08
N THR A 38 1.77 9.45 -6.39
CA THR A 38 2.35 8.31 -7.12
C THR A 38 2.25 7.04 -6.28
N ASN A 39 2.61 7.10 -5.00
CA ASN A 39 2.58 5.97 -4.09
C ASN A 39 1.15 5.49 -3.80
N MET A 40 0.19 6.39 -3.63
CA MET A 40 -1.23 6.03 -3.51
C MET A 40 -1.71 5.23 -4.72
N ARG A 41 -1.34 5.65 -5.95
CA ARG A 41 -1.70 4.91 -7.17
C ARG A 41 -0.98 3.57 -7.27
N ARG A 42 0.28 3.50 -6.82
CA ARG A 42 1.04 2.23 -6.76
C ARG A 42 0.39 1.23 -5.81
N LEU A 43 -0.01 1.66 -4.61
CA LEU A 43 -0.73 0.84 -3.64
C LEU A 43 -2.08 0.37 -4.20
N ALA A 44 -2.82 1.25 -4.88
CA ALA A 44 -4.09 0.87 -5.49
C ALA A 44 -3.93 -0.13 -6.65
N LYS A 45 -2.88 -0.01 -7.46
CA LYS A 45 -2.55 -1.02 -8.48
C LYS A 45 -2.20 -2.37 -7.86
N LEU A 46 -1.42 -2.36 -6.78
CA LEU A 46 -1.08 -3.58 -6.04
C LEU A 46 -2.35 -4.25 -5.47
N LEU A 47 -3.23 -3.46 -4.83
CA LEU A 47 -4.52 -3.95 -4.33
C LEU A 47 -5.38 -4.53 -5.46
N GLN A 48 -5.48 -3.83 -6.59
CA GLN A 48 -6.23 -4.33 -7.74
C GLN A 48 -5.66 -5.65 -8.28
N HIS A 49 -4.33 -5.80 -8.32
CA HIS A 49 -3.71 -7.05 -8.72
C HIS A 49 -4.06 -8.18 -7.73
N ALA A 50 -3.87 -7.95 -6.42
CA ALA A 50 -4.19 -8.95 -5.41
C ALA A 50 -5.68 -9.36 -5.41
N GLN A 51 -6.59 -8.42 -5.68
CA GLN A 51 -8.03 -8.69 -5.82
C GLN A 51 -8.37 -9.58 -7.02
N LYS A 52 -7.58 -9.51 -8.09
CA LYS A 52 -7.75 -10.38 -9.27
C LYS A 52 -7.27 -11.81 -8.99
N GLU A 53 -6.20 -11.95 -8.23
CA GLU A 53 -5.64 -13.26 -7.87
C GLU A 53 -6.40 -13.93 -6.71
N ASN A 54 -6.94 -13.14 -5.77
CA ASN A 54 -7.69 -13.64 -4.63
C ASN A 54 -8.90 -12.73 -4.32
N ALA A 55 -10.10 -13.28 -4.50
CA ALA A 55 -11.37 -12.58 -4.28
C ALA A 55 -11.67 -12.24 -2.81
N GLU A 56 -10.99 -12.88 -1.85
CA GLU A 56 -11.12 -12.58 -0.42
C GLU A 56 -10.48 -11.24 -0.04
N ILE A 57 -9.54 -10.75 -0.85
CA ILE A 57 -8.88 -9.46 -0.62
C ILE A 57 -9.86 -8.34 -0.94
N LYS A 58 -10.17 -7.47 0.04
CA LYS A 58 -11.06 -6.31 -0.16
C LYS A 58 -10.34 -4.99 -0.01
N GLN A 59 -9.39 -4.93 0.91
CA GLN A 59 -8.66 -3.72 1.30
C GLN A 59 -7.15 -3.99 1.36
N LEU A 60 -6.35 -2.92 1.35
CA LEU A 60 -4.90 -3.00 1.44
C LEU A 60 -4.45 -3.70 2.73
N ILE A 61 -5.19 -3.57 3.83
CA ILE A 61 -4.85 -4.27 5.07
C ILE A 61 -4.88 -5.81 4.92
N ASP A 62 -5.73 -6.33 4.04
CA ASP A 62 -5.90 -7.78 3.86
C ASP A 62 -4.66 -8.43 3.22
N ILE A 63 -3.97 -7.68 2.33
CA ILE A 63 -2.75 -8.14 1.67
C ILE A 63 -1.52 -8.08 2.58
N LEU A 64 -1.52 -7.25 3.62
CA LEU A 64 -0.39 -7.13 4.56
C LEU A 64 -0.25 -8.32 5.51
N ARG A 65 -1.18 -9.28 5.46
CA ARG A 65 -1.06 -10.53 6.21
C ARG A 65 0.08 -11.37 5.63
N PRO A 66 0.91 -12.01 6.48
CA PRO A 66 2.05 -12.82 6.01
C PRO A 66 1.67 -13.91 5.01
N CYS A 67 0.47 -14.50 5.14
CA CYS A 67 -0.05 -15.50 4.21
C CYS A 67 -0.24 -14.99 2.77
N HIS A 68 -0.35 -13.67 2.57
CA HIS A 68 -0.53 -13.04 1.27
C HIS A 68 0.75 -12.38 0.75
N PHE A 69 1.89 -12.59 1.41
CA PHE A 69 3.15 -11.96 1.01
C PHE A 69 3.54 -12.30 -0.44
N GLN A 70 3.24 -13.52 -0.90
CA GLN A 70 3.49 -13.90 -2.29
C GLN A 70 2.67 -13.08 -3.30
N LEU A 71 1.44 -12.67 -2.96
CA LEU A 71 0.64 -11.77 -3.80
C LEU A 71 1.28 -10.38 -3.91
N ILE A 72 1.95 -9.93 -2.84
CA ILE A 72 2.71 -8.67 -2.87
C ILE A 72 3.88 -8.82 -3.83
N ILE A 73 4.68 -9.88 -3.71
CA ILE A 73 5.84 -10.12 -4.58
C ILE A 73 5.41 -10.23 -6.04
N ALA A 74 4.39 -11.03 -6.35
CA ALA A 74 3.86 -11.17 -7.71
C ALA A 74 3.42 -9.82 -8.30
N GLY A 75 2.71 -9.00 -7.51
CA GLY A 75 2.28 -7.67 -7.93
C GLY A 75 3.44 -6.70 -8.15
N VAL A 76 4.44 -6.71 -7.27
CA VAL A 76 5.64 -5.87 -7.42
C VAL A 76 6.43 -6.30 -8.65
N ASN A 77 6.64 -7.59 -8.87
CA ASN A 77 7.34 -8.14 -10.03
C ASN A 77 6.66 -7.72 -11.33
N LYS A 78 5.32 -7.83 -11.39
CA LYS A 78 4.54 -7.37 -12.54
C LYS A 78 4.68 -5.87 -12.78
N MET A 79 4.69 -5.06 -11.72
CA MET A 79 4.80 -3.60 -11.83
C MET A 79 6.21 -3.12 -12.16
N ALA A 80 7.24 -3.83 -11.69
CA ALA A 80 8.65 -3.54 -11.91
C ALA A 80 9.22 -4.24 -13.16
N GLN A 81 8.35 -4.95 -13.91
CA GLN A 81 8.69 -5.67 -15.13
C GLN A 81 9.88 -6.61 -14.90
N TYR A 82 9.71 -7.50 -13.92
CA TYR A 82 10.66 -8.57 -13.65
C TYR A 82 10.66 -9.58 -14.79
N ASN A 83 11.85 -9.87 -15.32
CA ASN A 83 12.08 -10.93 -16.28
C ASN A 83 12.65 -12.17 -15.56
N PRO A 84 11.92 -13.30 -15.53
CA PRO A 84 12.38 -14.52 -14.87
C PRO A 84 13.52 -15.24 -15.63
N GLU A 85 13.69 -15.01 -16.94
CA GLU A 85 14.77 -15.64 -17.72
C GLU A 85 16.12 -14.99 -17.44
N THR A 86 16.14 -13.68 -17.24
CA THR A 86 17.37 -12.92 -16.98
C THR A 86 17.54 -12.52 -15.52
N GLU A 87 16.56 -12.87 -14.66
CA GLU A 87 16.46 -12.48 -13.25
C GLU A 87 16.59 -10.97 -12.99
N ASN A 88 16.20 -10.14 -13.96
CA ASN A 88 16.40 -8.69 -13.93
C ASN A 88 15.07 -7.94 -13.89
N TYR A 89 15.08 -6.78 -13.24
CA TYR A 89 13.97 -5.83 -13.28
C TYR A 89 14.28 -4.73 -14.28
N GLU A 90 13.34 -4.39 -15.16
CA GLU A 90 13.48 -3.17 -15.98
C GLU A 90 13.41 -1.90 -15.10
N SER A 91 12.70 -1.97 -13.96
CA SER A 91 12.66 -0.89 -12.98
C SER A 91 13.06 -1.36 -11.57
N PRO A 92 14.36 -1.58 -11.30
CA PRO A 92 14.84 -2.04 -9.99
C PRO A 92 14.50 -1.04 -8.87
N THR A 93 14.60 0.26 -9.17
CA THR A 93 14.24 1.33 -8.22
C THR A 93 12.78 1.25 -7.80
N LEU A 94 11.88 0.79 -8.67
CA LEU A 94 10.48 0.60 -8.33
C LEU A 94 10.31 -0.54 -7.31
N ALA A 95 10.97 -1.68 -7.54
CA ALA A 95 10.92 -2.83 -6.64
C ALA A 95 11.45 -2.46 -5.23
N ILE A 96 12.60 -1.78 -5.17
CA ILE A 96 13.20 -1.30 -3.90
C ILE A 96 12.25 -0.33 -3.17
N ASN A 97 11.67 0.63 -3.91
CA ASN A 97 10.74 1.60 -3.34
C ASN A 97 9.47 0.93 -2.81
N PHE A 98 9.02 -0.16 -3.45
CA PHE A 98 7.87 -0.93 -2.99
C PHE A 98 8.12 -1.59 -1.63
N GLY A 99 9.30 -2.16 -1.39
CA GLY A 99 9.64 -2.71 -0.07
C GLY A 99 9.51 -1.67 1.04
N THR A 100 10.05 -0.46 0.82
CA THR A 100 9.94 0.65 1.76
C THR A 100 8.49 1.13 1.93
N LEU A 101 7.73 1.19 0.83
CA LEU A 101 6.34 1.62 0.82
C LEU A 101 5.43 0.65 1.59
N VAL A 102 5.55 -0.65 1.34
CA VAL A 102 4.79 -1.71 2.03
C VAL A 102 5.12 -1.70 3.51
N LYS A 103 6.40 -1.61 3.89
CA LYS A 103 6.82 -1.51 5.30
C LYS A 103 6.11 -0.35 6.02
N LYS A 104 6.08 0.84 5.41
CA LYS A 104 5.36 2.00 5.98
C LYS A 104 3.88 1.74 6.16
N CYS A 105 3.22 1.05 5.23
CA CYS A 105 1.83 0.66 5.37
C CYS A 105 1.63 -0.35 6.52
N CYS A 106 2.54 -1.31 6.70
CA CYS A 106 2.53 -2.22 7.85
C CYS A 106 2.66 -1.47 9.18
N ASP A 107 3.59 -0.53 9.28
CA ASP A 107 3.80 0.27 10.50
C ASP A 107 2.54 1.07 10.85
N LEU A 108 1.91 1.72 9.86
CA LEU A 108 0.65 2.45 10.04
C LEU A 108 -0.50 1.53 10.48
N ALA A 109 -0.63 0.37 9.84
CA ALA A 109 -1.63 -0.63 10.19
C ALA A 109 -1.45 -1.16 11.61
N TYR A 110 -0.20 -1.38 12.03
CA TYR A 110 0.14 -1.83 13.36
C TYR A 110 -0.24 -0.81 14.43
N VAL A 111 0.10 0.47 14.20
CA VAL A 111 -0.29 1.58 15.10
C VAL A 111 -1.81 1.65 15.26
N ASP A 112 -2.55 1.53 14.15
CA ASP A 112 -4.03 1.53 14.18
C ASP A 112 -4.59 0.38 15.02
N LEU A 113 -4.02 -0.81 14.88
CA LEU A 113 -4.45 -1.99 15.63
C LEU A 113 -4.20 -1.80 17.13
N LEU A 114 -3.04 -1.26 17.52
CA LEU A 114 -2.72 -0.97 18.92
C LEU A 114 -3.64 0.09 19.53
N GLN A 115 -3.97 1.14 18.77
CA GLN A 115 -4.91 2.18 19.21
C GLN A 115 -6.31 1.60 19.44
N LYS A 116 -6.80 0.78 18.50
CA LYS A 116 -8.09 0.06 18.64
C LYS A 116 -8.10 -0.83 19.88
N LYS A 117 -7.03 -1.60 20.11
CA LYS A 117 -6.90 -2.46 21.31
C LYS A 117 -6.98 -1.64 22.60
N THR A 118 -6.30 -0.50 22.65
CA THR A 118 -6.32 0.41 23.81
C THR A 118 -7.73 0.97 24.07
N LEU A 119 -8.46 1.35 23.02
CA LEU A 119 -9.82 1.88 23.14
C LEU A 119 -10.82 0.82 23.63
N MET A 120 -10.71 -0.42 23.12
CA MET A 120 -11.56 -1.54 23.57
C MET A 120 -11.35 -1.89 25.05
N ASN A 121 -10.14 -1.69 25.57
CA ASN A 121 -9.81 -1.95 26.97
C ASN A 121 -10.37 -0.86 27.91
N LYS A 122 -10.48 0.39 27.45
CA LYS A 122 -11.03 1.51 28.24
C LYS A 122 -12.56 1.52 28.34
N GLY A 123 -13.26 0.84 27.43
CA GLY A 123 -14.73 0.73 27.46
C GLY A 123 -15.26 -0.44 28.30
N LYS A 124 -14.40 -1.18 29.00
CA LYS A 124 -14.73 -2.34 29.84
C LYS A 124 -14.47 -2.12 31.34
N THR A 125 -14.18 -0.89 31.73
CA THR A 125 -14.00 -0.42 33.12
C THR A 125 -15.04 0.63 33.42
#